data_AF-A0A098MA84-F1
#
_entry.id   AF-A0A098MA84-F1
#
_cell.length_a   1.000
_cell.length_b   1.000
_cell.length_c   1.000
_cell.angle_alpha   90.00
_cell.angle_beta   90.00
_cell.angle_gamma   90.00
#
_symmetry.space_group_name_H-M   'P 1'
#
loop_
_entity.id
_entity.type
_entity.pdbx_description
1 polymer ?
#
loop_
_entity_poly.entity_id
_entity_poly.type
_entity_poly.pdbx_seq_one_letter_code
_entity_poly.pdbx_strand_id
1 'polypeptide(L)'
;MTPERELRAILLDGSEVIMNTGDKVLFQASRPGAIPLSVDADTIIDDVLAALKEAQQDVEEWQEEAKQWRDEFVDKNNTLGEAQQTIARQQAKILVLERDNEMLESIVNSKGAKES
;
A
#
# COMPACT_ATOMS: atom_id res chain seq x y z
N MET A 1 -20.68 -8.83 -38.91
CA MET A 1 -21.06 -7.44 -38.61
C MET A 1 -22.40 -7.48 -37.91
N THR A 2 -22.46 -7.01 -36.66
CA THR A 2 -23.74 -6.80 -35.96
C THR A 2 -24.48 -5.64 -36.64
N PRO A 3 -25.79 -5.77 -36.92
CA PRO A 3 -26.55 -4.67 -37.52
C PRO A 3 -26.61 -3.49 -36.55
N GLU A 4 -26.45 -2.28 -37.08
CA GLU A 4 -26.63 -1.05 -36.33
C GLU A 4 -28.05 -0.98 -35.80
N ARG A 5 -28.18 -0.69 -34.51
CA ARG A 5 -29.47 -0.61 -33.81
C ARG A 5 -29.51 0.65 -32.97
N GLU A 6 -30.64 1.33 -33.04
CA GLU A 6 -31.00 2.39 -32.12
C GLU A 6 -31.43 1.76 -30.79
N LEU A 7 -30.76 2.12 -29.71
CA LEU A 7 -31.11 1.74 -28.34
C LEU A 7 -31.66 2.96 -27.62
N ARG A 8 -32.80 2.77 -26.94
CA ARG A 8 -33.47 3.80 -26.15
C ARG A 8 -33.52 3.36 -24.69
N ALA A 9 -33.05 4.20 -23.78
CA ALA A 9 -33.06 3.93 -22.35
C ALA A 9 -33.60 5.14 -21.58
N ILE A 10 -34.45 4.90 -20.58
CA ILE A 10 -34.92 5.94 -19.65
C ILE A 10 -34.07 5.82 -18.38
N LEU A 11 -33.38 6.90 -18.03
CA LEU A 11 -32.57 6.98 -16.82
C LEU A 11 -33.43 7.26 -15.58
N LEU A 12 -32.86 7.04 -14.39
CA LEU A 12 -33.56 7.22 -13.10
C LEU A 12 -34.02 8.67 -12.84
N ASP A 13 -33.42 9.65 -13.52
CA ASP A 13 -33.79 11.07 -13.48
C ASP A 13 -34.93 11.44 -14.45
N GLY A 14 -35.42 10.47 -15.24
CA GLY A 14 -36.45 10.65 -16.26
C GLY A 14 -35.93 11.14 -17.62
N SER A 15 -34.62 11.25 -17.82
CA SER A 15 -34.00 11.58 -19.10
C SER A 15 -34.09 10.39 -20.08
N GLU A 16 -34.41 10.65 -21.35
CA GLU A 16 -34.34 9.65 -22.43
C GLU A 16 -32.96 9.73 -23.11
N VAL A 17 -32.27 8.59 -23.12
CA VAL A 17 -31.01 8.40 -23.85
C VAL A 17 -31.28 7.59 -25.10
N ILE A 18 -30.87 8.14 -26.24
CA ILE A 18 -30.92 7.47 -27.55
C ILE A 18 -29.47 7.30 -28.02
N MET A 19 -29.06 6.07 -28.29
CA MET A 19 -27.73 5.74 -28.82
C MET A 19 -27.86 4.87 -30.07
N ASN A 20 -27.03 5.13 -31.08
CA ASN A 20 -26.87 4.23 -32.21
C ASN A 20 -25.58 3.43 -32.01
N THR A 21 -25.61 2.12 -32.21
CA THR A 21 -24.41 1.29 -32.09
C THR A 21 -23.35 1.53 -33.18
N GLY A 22 -23.71 2.21 -34.27
CA GLY A 22 -22.79 2.60 -35.36
C GLY A 22 -22.22 4.02 -35.19
N ASP A 23 -23.07 4.98 -34.86
CA ASP A 23 -22.69 6.37 -34.61
C ASP A 23 -22.51 6.61 -33.12
N LYS A 24 -21.27 6.89 -32.69
CA LYS A 24 -20.91 7.25 -31.31
C LYS A 24 -21.54 8.58 -30.87
N VAL A 25 -22.86 8.68 -30.81
CA VAL A 25 -23.55 9.89 -30.36
C VAL A 25 -24.50 9.51 -29.22
N LEU A 26 -24.16 9.98 -28.02
CA LEU A 26 -25.01 9.91 -26.83
C LEU A 26 -25.90 11.16 -26.84
N PHE A 27 -27.17 11.00 -27.19
CA PHE A 27 -28.15 12.07 -27.08
C PHE A 27 -28.86 11.99 -25.72
N GLN A 28 -28.93 13.10 -25.00
CA GLN A 28 -29.88 13.28 -23.89
C GLN A 28 -31.05 14.13 -24.41
N ALA A 29 -32.22 13.53 -24.60
CA ALA A 29 -33.44 14.27 -24.94
C ALA A 29 -34.26 14.50 -23.66
N SER A 30 -34.09 15.65 -23.04
CA SER A 30 -34.90 16.09 -21.92
C SER A 30 -36.20 16.73 -22.42
N ARG A 31 -37.19 15.88 -22.76
CA ARG A 31 -38.60 16.20 -23.11
C ARG A 31 -38.92 16.51 -24.59
N PRO A 32 -40.16 16.23 -25.05
CA PRO A 32 -40.63 16.59 -26.39
C PRO A 32 -40.54 18.10 -26.62
N GLY A 33 -39.79 18.52 -27.64
CA GLY A 33 -39.54 19.93 -27.97
C GLY A 33 -38.19 20.48 -27.50
N ALA A 34 -37.38 19.69 -26.77
CA ALA A 34 -36.02 20.06 -26.43
C ALA A 34 -35.05 19.84 -27.61
N ILE A 35 -34.06 20.73 -27.73
CA ILE A 35 -32.97 20.61 -28.70
C ILE A 35 -32.05 19.48 -28.20
N PRO A 36 -31.73 18.48 -29.04
CA PRO A 36 -30.78 17.45 -28.65
C PRO A 36 -29.41 18.08 -28.37
N LEU A 37 -28.89 17.85 -27.16
CA LEU A 37 -27.50 18.17 -26.83
C LEU A 37 -26.64 16.99 -27.29
N SER A 38 -25.78 17.20 -28.29
CA SER A 38 -24.76 16.24 -28.68
C SER A 38 -23.60 16.36 -27.71
N VAL A 39 -23.23 15.24 -27.08
CA VAL A 39 -21.99 15.17 -26.30
C VAL A 39 -20.87 14.74 -27.26
N ASP A 40 -19.76 15.49 -27.25
CA ASP A 40 -18.58 15.13 -28.03
C ASP A 40 -17.86 13.95 -27.37
N ALA A 41 -17.92 12.79 -28.02
CA ALA A 41 -17.31 11.56 -27.53
C ALA A 41 -15.78 11.65 -27.50
N ASP A 42 -15.15 12.45 -28.35
CA ASP A 42 -13.70 12.57 -28.41
C ASP A 42 -13.17 13.30 -27.17
N THR A 43 -13.84 14.37 -26.75
CA THR A 43 -13.53 15.08 -25.48
C THR A 43 -13.64 14.15 -24.26
N ILE A 44 -14.66 13.29 -24.19
CA ILE A 44 -14.79 12.32 -23.08
C ILE A 44 -13.63 11.31 -23.09
N ILE A 45 -13.25 10.83 -24.27
CA ILE A 45 -12.16 9.87 -24.41
C ILE A 45 -10.84 10.51 -23.96
N ASP A 46 -10.58 11.75 -24.35
CA ASP A 46 -9.39 12.49 -23.93
C ASP A 46 -9.31 12.66 -22.40
N ASP A 47 -10.42 13.02 -21.76
CA ASP A 47 -10.50 13.15 -20.31
C ASP A 47 -10.25 11.81 -19.59
N VAL A 48 -10.83 10.72 -20.11
CA VAL A 48 -10.62 9.37 -19.55
C VAL A 48 -9.16 8.91 -19.73
N LEU A 49 -8.54 9.21 -20.87
CA LEU A 49 -7.14 8.90 -21.12
C LEU A 49 -6.21 9.71 -20.22
N ALA A 50 -6.54 10.98 -19.97
CA ALA A 50 -5.80 11.83 -19.03
C ALA A 50 -5.88 11.28 -17.60
N ALA A 51 -7.09 10.95 -17.13
CA ALA A 51 -7.29 10.36 -15.80
C ALA A 51 -6.59 8.99 -15.66
N LEU A 52 -6.61 8.17 -16.72
CA LEU A 52 -5.90 6.89 -16.72
C LEU A 52 -4.38 7.09 -16.60
N LYS A 53 -3.83 8.09 -17.30
CA LYS A 53 -2.40 8.40 -17.24
C LYS A 53 -1.99 8.90 -15.84
N GLU A 54 -2.78 9.77 -15.24
CA GLU A 54 -2.56 10.26 -13.87
C GLU A 54 -2.59 9.09 -12.87
N ALA A 55 -3.61 8.23 -12.95
CA ALA A 55 -3.71 7.05 -12.08
C ALA A 55 -2.54 6.07 -12.28
N GLN A 56 -2.01 5.93 -13.50
CA GLN A 56 -0.82 5.11 -13.75
C GLN A 56 0.42 5.70 -13.09
N GLN A 57 0.58 7.03 -13.16
CA GLN A 57 1.69 7.72 -12.53
C GLN A 57 1.64 7.57 -11.00
N ASP A 58 0.46 7.75 -10.39
CA ASP A 58 0.28 7.57 -8.94
C ASP A 58 0.66 6.14 -8.48
N VAL A 59 0.29 5.13 -9.29
CA VAL A 59 0.65 3.74 -9.00
C VAL A 59 2.17 3.54 -9.08
N GLU A 60 2.85 4.15 -10.04
CA GLU A 60 4.32 4.09 -10.13
C GLU A 60 4.97 4.75 -8.91
N GLU A 61 4.52 5.95 -8.53
CA GLU A 61 5.02 6.66 -7.34
C GLU A 61 4.84 5.84 -6.05
N TRP A 62 3.65 5.28 -5.83
CA TRP A 62 3.40 4.43 -4.66
C TRP A 62 4.23 3.14 -4.66
N GLN A 63 4.51 2.57 -5.83
CA GLN A 63 5.40 1.41 -5.92
C GLN A 63 6.83 1.76 -5.53
N GLU A 64 7.32 2.94 -5.93
CA GLU A 64 8.64 3.41 -5.53
C GLU A 64 8.73 3.68 -4.02
N GLU A 65 7.74 4.36 -3.44
CA GLU A 65 7.69 4.60 -2.00
C GLU A 65 7.65 3.28 -1.20
N ALA A 66 6.80 2.34 -1.62
CA ALA A 66 6.71 1.03 -0.98
C ALA A 66 8.05 0.26 -1.06
N LYS A 67 8.77 0.41 -2.17
CA LYS A 67 10.11 -0.17 -2.34
C LYS A 67 11.10 0.42 -1.34
N GLN A 68 11.13 1.75 -1.21
CA GLN A 68 12.01 2.45 -0.25
C GLN A 68 11.71 2.02 1.19
N TRP A 69 10.44 2.00 1.56
CA TRP A 69 10.02 1.57 2.90
C TRP A 69 10.42 0.13 3.21
N ARG A 70 10.26 -0.77 2.24
CA ARG A 70 10.68 -2.16 2.40
C ARG A 70 12.19 -2.25 2.61
N ASP A 71 12.98 -1.53 1.82
CA ASP A 71 14.44 -1.57 1.91
C ASP A 71 14.91 -1.01 3.27
N GLU A 72 14.35 0.13 3.73
CA GLU A 72 14.60 0.64 5.08
C GLU A 72 14.20 -0.34 6.19
N PHE A 73 13.06 -1.03 6.03
CA PHE A 73 12.60 -2.00 6.99
C PHE A 73 13.57 -3.18 7.10
N VAL A 74 14.07 -3.68 5.97
CA VAL A 74 15.07 -4.76 5.93
C VAL A 74 16.35 -4.32 6.65
N ASP A 75 16.86 -3.12 6.38
CA ASP A 75 18.08 -2.61 7.02
C ASP A 75 17.94 -2.44 8.53
N LYS A 76 16.81 -1.88 8.98
CA LYS A 76 16.50 -1.75 10.41
C LYS A 76 16.36 -3.11 11.08
N ASN A 77 15.77 -4.09 10.41
CA ASN A 77 15.59 -5.44 10.95
C ASN A 77 16.92 -6.21 11.04
N ASN A 78 17.82 -6.02 10.07
CA ASN A 78 19.19 -6.55 10.15
C ASN A 78 19.94 -5.97 11.35
N THR A 79 19.87 -4.65 11.53
CA THR A 79 20.47 -3.95 12.67
C THR A 79 19.91 -4.44 14.00
N LEU A 80 18.59 -4.66 14.07
CA LEU A 80 17.94 -5.23 15.25
C LEU A 80 18.43 -6.65 15.54
N GLY A 81 18.62 -7.48 14.51
CA GLY A 81 19.20 -8.82 14.65
C GLY A 81 20.61 -8.79 15.23
N GLU A 82 21.47 -7.88 14.77
CA GLU A 82 22.82 -7.70 15.33
C GLU A 82 22.79 -7.24 16.79
N ALA A 83 21.90 -6.31 17.12
CA ALA A 83 21.71 -5.85 18.50
C ALA A 83 21.24 -7.00 19.42
N GLN A 84 20.31 -7.82 18.97
CA GLN A 84 19.83 -9.00 19.70
C GLN A 84 20.95 -10.02 19.95
N GLN A 85 21.78 -10.30 18.94
CA GLN A 85 22.95 -11.17 19.11
C GLN A 85 23.93 -10.60 20.14
N THR A 86 24.14 -9.28 20.12
CA THR A 86 25.02 -8.60 21.09
C THR A 86 24.47 -8.71 22.51
N ILE A 87 23.17 -8.50 22.70
CA ILE A 87 22.49 -8.67 23.99
C ILE A 87 22.65 -10.11 24.49
N ALA A 88 22.42 -11.11 23.63
CA ALA A 88 22.56 -12.52 24.00
C ALA A 88 24.00 -12.85 24.46
N ARG A 89 25.02 -12.31 23.78
CA ARG A 89 26.43 -12.46 24.19
C ARG A 89 26.71 -11.80 25.54
N GLN A 90 26.15 -10.61 25.78
CA GLN A 90 26.31 -9.91 27.05
C GLN A 90 25.63 -10.66 28.20
N GLN A 91 24.42 -11.16 27.99
CA GLN A 91 23.70 -11.99 28.98
C GLN A 91 24.50 -13.25 29.35
N ALA A 92 25.06 -13.95 28.36
CA ALA A 92 25.92 -15.10 28.63
C ALA A 92 27.16 -14.72 29.46
N LYS A 93 27.77 -13.57 29.18
CA LYS A 93 28.93 -13.07 29.95
C LYS A 93 28.56 -12.72 31.39
N ILE A 94 27.39 -12.10 31.60
CA ILE A 94 26.89 -11.78 32.94
C ILE A 94 26.72 -13.06 33.76
N LEU A 95 26.11 -14.11 33.20
CA LEU A 95 25.94 -15.39 33.90
C LEU A 95 27.26 -16.02 34.35
N VAL A 96 28.30 -15.93 33.51
CA VAL A 96 29.64 -16.43 33.88
C VAL A 96 30.22 -15.61 35.04
N LEU A 97 30.10 -14.29 34.98
CA LEU A 97 30.60 -13.39 36.03
C LEU A 97 29.85 -13.58 37.35
N GLU A 98 28.53 -13.77 37.31
CA GLU A 98 27.71 -14.06 38.49
C GLU A 98 28.17 -15.37 39.15
N ARG A 99 28.34 -16.44 38.37
CA ARG A 99 28.84 -17.73 38.88
C ARG A 99 30.24 -17.60 39.50
N ASP A 100 31.14 -16.88 38.84
CA ASP A 100 32.50 -16.71 39.33
C ASP A 100 32.52 -15.86 40.62
N ASN A 101 31.62 -14.87 40.74
CA ASN A 101 31.46 -14.10 41.98
C ASN A 101 30.93 -14.97 43.13
N GLU A 102 29.91 -15.79 42.90
CA GLU A 102 29.39 -16.76 43.90
C GLU A 102 30.50 -17.71 44.41
N MET A 103 31.35 -18.20 43.50
CA MET A 103 32.48 -19.05 43.85
C MET A 103 33.48 -18.31 44.75
N LEU A 104 33.83 -17.06 44.40
CA LEU A 104 34.75 -16.25 45.19
C LEU A 104 34.20 -15.97 46.58
N GLU A 105 32.92 -15.63 46.70
CA GLU A 105 32.25 -15.41 47.99
C GLU A 105 32.29 -16.68 48.87
N SER A 106 32.05 -17.86 48.28
CA SER A 106 32.19 -19.13 48.99
C SER A 106 33.61 -19.38 49.52
N ILE A 107 34.63 -19.11 48.69
CA ILE A 107 36.04 -19.27 49.07
C ILE A 107 36.40 -18.34 50.23
N VAL A 108 36.00 -17.06 50.16
CA VAL A 108 36.27 -16.07 51.21
C VAL A 108 35.65 -16.51 52.53
N ASN A 109 34.38 -16.92 52.52
CA ASN A 109 33.68 -17.39 53.72
C ASN A 109 34.35 -18.64 54.33
N SER A 110 34.84 -19.56 53.50
CA SER A 110 35.53 -20.77 53.97
C SER A 110 36.91 -20.51 54.60
N LYS A 111 37.59 -19.41 54.22
CA LYS A 111 38.88 -19.00 54.79
C LYS A 111 38.69 -18.25 56.10
N GLY A 112 37.73 -17.33 56.18
CA GLY A 112 37.41 -16.62 57.41
C GLY A 112 37.02 -17.55 58.55
N ALA A 113 36.34 -18.67 58.26
CA ALA A 113 35.99 -19.69 59.24
C ALA A 113 37.16 -20.56 59.73
N LYS A 114 38.32 -20.55 59.04
CA LYS A 114 39.52 -21.29 59.43
C LYS A 114 40.53 -20.45 60.23
N GLU A 115 40.37 -19.13 60.23
CA GLU A 115 41.24 -18.17 60.91
C GLU A 115 40.64 -17.64 62.23
N SER A 116 39.42 -18.07 62.60
CA SER A 116 38.77 -17.83 63.90
C SER A 116 38.76 -19.10 64.76
#